data_AF-A0A821C8E4-F1
#
_entry.id   AF-A0A821C8E4-F1
#
_cell.length_a   1.000
_cell.length_b   1.000
_cell.length_c   1.000
_cell.angle_alpha   90.00
_cell.angle_beta   90.00
_cell.angle_gamma   90.00
#
_symmetry.space_group_name_H-M   'P 1'
#
loop_
_entity.id
_entity.type
_entity.pdbx_description
1 polymer ?
#
loop_
_entity_poly.entity_id
_entity_poly.type
_entity_poly.pdbx_seq_one_letter_code
_entity_poly.pdbx_strand_id
1 'polypeptide(L)' 'SLDNDPRIGRSVTEATDKNIEVIRALIDENPHISIRYIAFETGLSYGNINRIIHDELKLK' A
#
# COMPACT_ATOMS: atom_id res chain seq x y z
N SER A 1 36.46 6.27 -4.88
CA SER A 1 35.45 5.41 -4.25
C SER A 1 34.26 6.28 -3.90
N LEU A 2 33.16 6.14 -4.64
CA LEU A 2 32.05 5.21 -4.32
C LEU A 2 31.40 5.61 -3.00
N ASP A 3 30.32 6.37 -3.08
CA ASP A 3 29.12 6.12 -2.30
C ASP A 3 27.94 6.71 -3.08
N ASN A 4 27.42 5.90 -4.00
CA ASN A 4 26.07 6.04 -4.51
C ASN A 4 25.12 5.78 -3.33
N ASP A 5 24.86 6.80 -2.53
CA ASP A 5 23.65 6.78 -1.71
C ASP A 5 22.59 7.55 -2.50
N PRO A 6 21.70 6.86 -3.25
CA PRO A 6 20.60 7.55 -3.87
C PRO A 6 19.82 8.18 -2.73
N ARG A 7 19.59 9.49 -2.78
CA ARG A 7 18.71 10.17 -1.81
C ARG A 7 17.37 9.44 -1.82
N ILE A 8 17.19 8.48 -0.91
CA ILE A 8 15.97 7.72 -0.73
C ILE A 8 15.00 8.68 -0.05
N GLY A 9 14.44 9.58 -0.86
CA GLY A 9 13.39 10.48 -0.44
C GLY A 9 12.18 9.65 -0.05
N ARG A 10 12.04 9.33 1.24
CA ARG A 10 10.79 9.15 1.99
C ARG A 10 9.65 8.32 1.34
N SER A 11 9.92 7.40 0.42
CA SER A 11 8.88 6.67 -0.32
C SER A 11 9.04 5.15 -0.30
N VAL A 12 9.54 4.54 0.79
CA VAL A 12 9.97 3.13 0.72
C VAL A 12 9.42 2.19 1.80
N THR A 13 8.73 2.64 2.84
CA THR A 13 8.38 1.71 3.94
C THR A 13 6.95 1.17 3.94
N GLU A 14 6.04 1.70 3.13
CA GLU A 14 4.61 1.51 3.38
C GLU A 14 3.84 0.84 2.22
N ALA A 15 4.28 0.97 0.97
CA ALA A 15 3.71 0.29 -0.20
C ALA A 15 4.65 -0.83 -0.68
N THR A 16 4.92 -1.80 0.19
CA THR A 16 5.68 -3.00 -0.18
C THR A 16 4.81 -3.93 -1.04
N ASP A 17 5.43 -4.76 -1.88
CA ASP A 17 4.70 -5.77 -2.69
C ASP A 17 3.77 -6.63 -1.83
N LYS A 18 4.22 -6.98 -0.62
CA LYS A 18 3.40 -7.70 0.37
C LYS A 18 2.13 -6.93 0.74
N ASN A 19 2.25 -5.63 1.03
CA ASN A 19 1.09 -4.82 1.41
C ASN A 19 0.13 -4.65 0.24
N ILE A 20 0.65 -4.51 -0.97
CA ILE A 20 -0.15 -4.44 -2.20
C ILE A 20 -0.94 -5.74 -2.40
N GLU A 21 -0.29 -6.88 -2.25
CA GLU A 21 -0.93 -8.20 -2.37
C GLU A 21 -1.99 -8.44 -1.30
N VAL A 22 -1.73 -8.10 -0.05
CA VAL A 22 -2.72 -8.23 1.04
C VAL A 22 -3.93 -7.34 0.80
N ILE A 23 -3.73 -6.06 0.42
CA ILE A 23 -4.84 -5.15 0.10
C ILE A 23 -5.64 -5.69 -1.09
N ARG A 24 -4.97 -6.19 -2.12
CA ARG A 24 -5.63 -6.80 -3.28
C ARG A 24 -6.47 -8.00 -2.89
N ALA A 25 -5.93 -8.93 -2.11
CA ALA A 25 -6.66 -10.12 -1.67
C ALA A 25 -7.92 -9.75 -0.87
N LEU A 26 -7.81 -8.76 0.03
CA LEU A 26 -8.94 -8.27 0.83
C LEU A 26 -10.05 -7.66 -0.05
N ILE A 27 -9.68 -6.91 -1.10
CA ILE A 27 -10.65 -6.32 -2.04
C ILE A 27 -11.26 -7.41 -2.96
N ASP A 28 -10.46 -8.36 -3.43
CA ASP A 28 -10.93 -9.46 -4.28
C ASP A 28 -11.90 -10.38 -3.51
N GLU A 29 -11.65 -10.61 -2.21
CA GLU A 29 -12.55 -11.36 -1.32
C GLU A 29 -13.85 -10.59 -1.02
N ASN A 30 -13.75 -9.28 -0.80
CA ASN A 30 -14.90 -8.41 -0.57
C ASN A 30 -14.74 -7.05 -1.25
N PRO A 31 -15.33 -6.85 -2.44
CA PRO A 31 -15.23 -5.58 -3.18
C PRO A 31 -15.83 -4.36 -2.45
N HIS A 32 -16.64 -4.59 -1.41
CA HIS A 32 -17.24 -3.55 -0.58
C HIS A 32 -16.53 -3.38 0.77
N ILE A 33 -15.34 -3.95 0.93
CA ILE A 33 -14.55 -3.85 2.15
C ILE A 33 -14.25 -2.39 2.48
N SER A 34 -14.42 -2.02 3.75
CA SER A 34 -14.16 -0.65 4.18
C SER A 34 -12.66 -0.39 4.31
N ILE A 35 -12.21 0.80 3.93
CA ILE A 35 -10.81 1.22 4.12
C ILE A 35 -10.42 1.13 5.61
N ARG A 36 -11.37 1.35 6.54
CA ARG A 36 -11.13 1.18 7.98
C ARG A 36 -10.73 -0.25 8.33
N TYR A 37 -11.39 -1.22 7.74
CA TYR A 37 -11.10 -2.63 7.95
C TYR A 37 -9.76 -3.01 7.33
N ILE A 38 -9.47 -2.54 6.11
CA ILE A 38 -8.15 -2.72 5.50
C ILE A 38 -7.05 -2.13 6.39
N ALA A 39 -7.26 -0.95 6.97
CA ALA A 39 -6.32 -0.33 7.90
C ALA A 39 -6.12 -1.13 9.18
N PHE A 40 -7.18 -1.74 9.69
CA PHE A 40 -7.10 -2.63 10.85
C PHE A 40 -6.28 -3.89 10.55
N GLU A 41 -6.56 -4.56 9.42
CA GLU A 41 -5.87 -5.80 9.03
C GLU A 41 -4.40 -5.58 8.64
N THR A 42 -4.11 -4.48 7.94
CA THR A 42 -2.76 -4.21 7.42
C THR A 42 -1.90 -3.33 8.34
N GLY A 43 -2.51 -2.64 9.30
CA GLY A 43 -1.86 -1.63 10.14
C GLY A 43 -1.45 -0.37 9.38
N LEU A 44 -1.85 -0.22 8.11
CA LEU A 44 -1.45 0.89 7.26
C LEU A 44 -2.35 2.12 7.46
N SER A 45 -1.78 3.29 7.20
CA SER A 45 -2.54 4.53 7.21
C SER A 45 -3.55 4.58 6.04
N TYR A 46 -4.68 5.26 6.25
CA TYR A 46 -5.69 5.49 5.21
C TYR A 46 -5.10 6.12 3.93
N GLY A 47 -4.15 7.06 4.09
CA GLY A 47 -3.50 7.71 2.96
C GLY A 47 -2.66 6.74 2.14
N ASN A 48 -1.94 5.83 2.80
CA ASN A 48 -1.16 4.80 2.13
C ASN A 48 -2.05 3.75 1.45
N ILE A 49 -3.14 3.34 2.10
CA ILE A 49 -4.11 2.41 1.50
C ILE A 49 -4.74 3.03 0.25
N ASN A 50 -5.19 4.28 0.31
CA ASN A 50 -5.72 4.99 -0.86
C ASN A 50 -4.68 5.07 -1.98
N ARG A 51 -3.43 5.39 -1.65
CA ARG A 51 -2.34 5.40 -2.62
C ARG A 51 -2.17 4.03 -3.27
N ILE A 52 -2.13 2.94 -2.50
CA ILE A 52 -2.00 1.58 -3.05
C ILE A 52 -3.19 1.22 -3.95
N ILE A 53 -4.42 1.52 -3.52
CA ILE A 53 -5.64 1.24 -4.30
C ILE A 53 -5.60 1.99 -5.64
N HIS A 54 -5.30 3.30 -5.64
CA HIS A 54 -5.30 4.11 -6.85
C HIS A 54 -4.06 3.93 -7.73
N ASP A 55 -2.87 3.98 -7.13
CA ASP A 55 -1.60 4.04 -7.85
C ASP A 55 -1.12 2.65 -8.26
N GLU A 56 -1.25 1.64 -7.39
CA GLU A 56 -0.69 0.31 -7.63
C GLU A 56 -1.74 -0.64 -8.23
N LEU A 57 -2.94 -0.71 -7.62
CA LEU A 57 -4.00 -1.60 -8.08
C LEU A 57 -4.82 -1.01 -9.23
N LYS A 58 -4.68 0.29 -9.52
CA LYS A 58 -5.46 1.03 -10.53
C LYS A 58 -6.97 0.90 -10.29
N LEU A 59 -7.35 0.79 -9.03
CA LEU A 59 -8.72 0.72 -8.55
C LEU A 59 -9.18 2.11 -8.09
N LYS A 60 -10.49 2.30 -8.05
CA LYS A 60 -11.13 3.62 -8.11
C LYS A 60 -11.50 4.18 -6.75
#